data_AF-A0A7C6FJG2-F1
#
_entry.id   AF-A0A7C6FJG2-F1
#
_cell.length_a   1.000
_cell.length_b   1.000
_cell.length_c   1.000
_cell.angle_alpha   90.00
_cell.angle_beta   90.00
_cell.angle_gamma   90.00
#
_symmetry.space_group_name_H-M   'P 1'
#
loop_
_entity.id
_entity.type
_entity.pdbx_description
1 polymer ?
#
loop_
_entity_poly.entity_id
_entity_poly.type
_entity_poly.pdbx_seq_one_letter_code
_entity_poly.pdbx_strand_id
1 'polypeptide(L)'
;MMMALRWGGGRTFRLFTFSGVDGKVEYLKDGQIAFHSPAKVRVASPLDKFIVLLAKNLLNSESIILGNTRVYVKSLSALPQPDFSSGKVKVKAISPINIYSTLLTQNGKKKTY
;
A
#
# COMPACT_ATOMS: atom_id res chain seq x y z
N MET A 1 -18.38 3.19 9.82
CA MET A 1 -18.63 2.35 8.63
C MET A 1 -17.94 3.00 7.43
N MET A 2 -16.79 2.47 6.98
CA MET A 2 -16.13 2.96 5.75
C MET A 2 -16.92 2.41 4.56
N MET A 3 -17.53 3.31 3.77
CA MET A 3 -18.13 2.95 2.48
C MET A 3 -17.00 2.44 1.57
N ALA A 4 -17.05 1.16 1.25
CA ALA A 4 -16.19 0.59 0.25
C ALA A 4 -16.96 0.60 -1.08
N LEU A 5 -16.39 1.23 -2.11
CA LEU A 5 -16.99 1.24 -3.44
C LEU A 5 -16.94 -0.18 -4.01
N ARG A 6 -18.10 -0.71 -4.41
CA ARG A 6 -18.17 -2.00 -5.10
C ARG A 6 -17.81 -1.80 -6.56
N TRP A 7 -16.76 -2.49 -7.02
CA TRP A 7 -16.40 -2.57 -8.44
C TRP A 7 -16.83 -3.94 -8.98
N GLY A 8 -17.26 -3.99 -10.24
CA GLY A 8 -17.89 -5.17 -10.87
C GLY A 8 -17.25 -6.53 -10.52
N GLY A 9 -18.09 -7.55 -10.34
CA GLY A 9 -17.66 -8.91 -9.97
C GLY A 9 -17.42 -9.15 -8.47
N GLY A 10 -17.96 -8.29 -7.59
CA GLY A 10 -17.87 -8.46 -6.13
C GLY A 10 -16.58 -7.95 -5.50
N ARG A 11 -15.71 -7.29 -6.27
CA ARG A 11 -14.47 -6.72 -5.75
C ARG A 11 -14.74 -5.45 -4.96
N THR A 12 -14.07 -5.32 -3.83
CA THR A 12 -14.15 -4.14 -2.99
C THR A 12 -12.98 -3.23 -3.32
N PHE A 13 -13.27 -2.02 -3.80
CA PHE A 13 -12.25 -1.02 -4.04
C PHE A 13 -11.80 -0.43 -2.70
N ARG A 14 -10.53 -0.66 -2.34
CA ARG A 14 -9.92 -0.14 -1.11
C ARG A 14 -9.30 1.21 -1.41
N LEU A 15 -9.81 2.26 -0.76
CA LEU A 15 -9.35 3.64 -0.92
C LEU A 15 -8.06 3.91 -0.14
N PHE A 16 -7.03 3.09 -0.31
CA PHE A 16 -5.69 3.34 0.23
C PHE A 16 -4.63 2.60 -0.59
N THR A 17 -3.38 3.02 -0.47
CA THR A 17 -2.20 2.37 -1.03
C THR A 17 -1.04 2.41 -0.03
N PHE A 18 -0.03 1.57 -0.24
CA PHE A 18 1.16 1.53 0.58
C PHE A 18 2.40 1.24 -0.26
N SER A 19 3.57 1.69 0.20
CA SER A 19 4.85 1.41 -0.45
C SER A 19 5.34 0.00 -0.14
N GLY A 20 6.38 -0.45 -0.86
CA GLY A 20 7.24 -1.51 -0.34
C GLY A 20 7.93 -1.10 0.96
N VAL A 21 8.64 -2.04 1.58
CA VAL A 21 9.51 -1.76 2.74
C VAL A 21 10.74 -1.00 2.25
N ASP A 22 10.93 0.21 2.77
CA ASP A 22 12.07 1.09 2.49
C ASP A 22 13.10 0.97 3.62
N GLY A 23 14.38 0.82 3.28
CA GLY A 23 15.45 0.53 4.23
C GLY A 23 16.40 -0.56 3.73
N LYS A 24 17.16 -1.17 4.64
CA LYS A 24 18.02 -2.31 4.29
C LYS A 24 17.14 -3.55 4.11
N VAL A 25 16.96 -3.96 2.84
CA VAL A 25 16.14 -5.11 2.44
C VAL A 25 17.01 -6.11 1.68
N GLU A 26 16.89 -7.39 2.04
CA GLU A 26 17.58 -8.52 1.42
C GLU A 26 16.54 -9.47 0.83
N TYR A 27 16.74 -9.90 -0.42
CA TYR A 27 15.87 -10.85 -1.10
C TYR A 27 16.39 -12.27 -0.87
N LEU A 28 15.58 -13.12 -0.27
CA LEU A 28 15.92 -14.50 0.04
C LEU A 28 15.53 -15.42 -1.13
N LYS A 29 16.18 -16.58 -1.23
CA LYS A 29 16.01 -17.54 -2.34
C LYS A 29 14.57 -18.05 -2.48
N ASP A 30 13.79 -18.04 -1.39
CA ASP A 30 12.42 -18.55 -1.36
C ASP A 30 11.36 -17.47 -1.66
N GLY A 31 11.76 -16.34 -2.24
CA GLY A 31 10.85 -15.21 -2.54
C GLY A 31 10.44 -14.39 -1.31
N GLN A 32 11.03 -14.69 -0.15
CA GLN A 32 10.86 -13.90 1.07
C GLN A 32 11.79 -12.67 1.06
N ILE A 33 11.44 -11.68 1.86
CA ILE A 33 12.30 -10.52 2.10
C ILE A 33 12.71 -10.48 3.58
N ALA A 34 13.99 -10.23 3.82
CA ALA A 34 14.49 -9.82 5.12
C ALA A 34 14.60 -8.29 5.13
N PHE A 35 14.21 -7.64 6.23
CA PHE A 35 14.40 -6.20 6.41
C PHE A 35 15.01 -5.94 7.78
N HIS A 36 15.85 -4.91 7.86
CA HIS A 36 16.54 -4.55 9.09
C HIS A 36 16.06 -3.19 9.61
N SER A 37 16.01 -3.06 10.93
CA SER A 37 15.70 -1.79 11.57
C SER A 37 16.81 -0.76 11.30
N PRO A 38 16.47 0.51 11.01
CA PRO A 38 15.12 1.02 10.81
C PRO A 38 14.59 0.71 9.40
N ALA A 39 13.34 0.26 9.33
CA ALA A 39 12.59 0.10 8.09
C ALA A 39 11.38 1.04 8.08
N LYS A 40 10.97 1.50 6.90
CA LYS A 40 9.88 2.46 6.72
C LYS A 40 8.86 1.91 5.73
N VAL A 41 7.59 2.19 5.99
CA VAL A 41 6.49 1.96 5.05
C VAL A 41 5.69 3.26 4.98
N ARG A 42 5.34 3.69 3.76
CA ARG A 42 4.47 4.84 3.52
C ARG A 42 3.08 4.34 3.21
N VAL A 43 2.06 4.94 3.82
CA VAL A 43 0.65 4.67 3.54
C VAL A 43 -0.01 5.96 3.10
N ALA A 44 -0.82 5.91 2.04
CA ALA A 44 -1.56 7.05 1.54
C ALA A 44 -3.01 6.65 1.27
N SER A 45 -3.93 7.58 1.47
CA SER A 45 -5.35 7.41 1.22
C SER A 45 -5.97 8.76 0.92
N PRO A 46 -6.96 8.85 0.00
CA PRO A 46 -7.78 10.04 -0.15
C PRO A 46 -8.76 10.23 1.01
N LEU A 47 -8.84 9.30 1.96
CA LEU A 47 -9.71 9.38 3.13
C LEU A 47 -8.91 9.76 4.37
N ASP A 48 -8.89 11.03 4.75
CA ASP A 48 -8.14 11.51 5.93
C ASP A 48 -8.49 10.75 7.20
N LYS A 49 -9.77 10.44 7.40
CA LYS A 49 -10.26 9.65 8.55
C LYS A 49 -9.60 8.27 8.64
N PHE A 50 -9.30 7.64 7.49
CA PHE A 50 -8.60 6.36 7.47
C PHE A 50 -7.16 6.51 7.97
N ILE A 51 -6.43 7.52 7.47
CA ILE A 51 -5.04 7.78 7.90
C ILE A 51 -4.97 8.10 9.39
N VAL A 52 -5.89 8.94 9.89
CA VAL A 52 -5.95 9.29 11.32
C VAL A 52 -6.23 8.07 12.18
N LEU A 53 -7.19 7.22 11.80
CA LEU A 53 -7.51 6.01 12.56
C LEU A 53 -6.37 4.99 12.52
N LEU A 54 -5.74 4.81 11.36
CA LEU A 54 -4.56 3.96 11.21
C LEU A 54 -3.42 4.45 12.12
N ALA A 55 -3.08 5.74 12.08
CA ALA A 55 -2.03 6.31 12.92
C ALA A 55 -2.32 6.13 14.41
N LYS A 56 -3.56 6.39 14.86
CA LYS A 56 -3.98 6.16 16.25
C LYS A 56 -3.81 4.71 16.67
N ASN A 57 -4.27 3.76 15.84
CA ASN A 57 -4.15 2.35 16.14
C ASN A 57 -2.68 1.91 16.21
N LEU A 58 -1.83 2.40 15.31
CA LEU A 58 -0.39 2.10 15.30
C LEU A 58 0.31 2.64 16.55
N LEU A 59 -0.03 3.85 17.01
CA LEU A 59 0.53 4.45 18.23
C LEU A 59 0.08 3.73 19.50
N ASN A 60 -1.16 3.22 19.50
CA ASN A 60 -1.72 2.48 20.64
C ASN A 60 -1.33 1.00 20.65
N SER A 61 -0.68 0.51 19.59
CA SER A 61 -0.26 -0.90 19.50
C SER A 61 1.12 -1.07 20.14
N GLU A 62 1.24 -1.98 21.10
CA GLU A 62 2.56 -2.35 21.67
C GLU A 62 3.49 -2.94 20.61
N SER A 63 2.95 -3.72 19.68
CA SER A 63 3.69 -4.30 18.56
C SER A 63 2.78 -4.63 17.39
N ILE A 64 3.37 -4.85 16.22
CA ILE A 64 2.69 -5.25 14.99
C ILE A 64 3.34 -6.52 14.48
N ILE A 65 2.55 -7.42 13.91
CA ILE A 65 3.05 -8.60 13.21
C ILE A 65 3.09 -8.31 11.71
N LEU A 66 4.28 -8.35 11.12
CA LEU A 66 4.50 -8.27 9.67
C LEU A 66 5.05 -9.60 9.17
N GLY A 67 4.24 -10.35 8.42
CA GLY A 67 4.55 -11.73 8.08
C GLY A 67 4.72 -12.56 9.35
N ASN A 68 5.93 -13.07 9.57
CA ASN A 68 6.27 -13.85 10.77
C ASN A 68 7.12 -13.05 11.78
N THR A 69 7.26 -11.73 11.59
CA THR A 69 8.15 -10.87 12.37
C THR A 69 7.36 -9.91 13.23
N ARG A 70 7.67 -9.87 14.53
CA ARG A 70 7.18 -8.82 15.44
C ARG A 70 8.01 -7.55 15.27
N VAL A 71 7.34 -6.44 15.01
CA VAL A 71 7.95 -5.12 14.85
C VAL A 71 7.32 -4.10 15.80
N TYR A 72 8.03 -3.00 16.02
CA TYR A 72 7.63 -1.92 16.92
C TYR A 72 7.61 -0.60 16.14
N VAL A 73 6.59 0.22 16.37
CA VAL A 73 6.51 1.54 15.77
C VAL A 73 7.51 2.46 16.46
N LYS A 74 8.60 2.79 15.76
CA LYS A 74 9.61 3.73 16.28
C LYS A 74 9.12 5.18 16.18
N SER A 75 8.47 5.54 15.08
CA SER A 75 7.94 6.88 14.85
C SER A 75 6.90 6.87 13.73
N LEU A 76 6.06 7.91 13.70
CA LEU A 76 5.15 8.23 12.60
C LEU A 76 5.33 9.69 12.22
N SER A 77 5.24 9.98 10.93
CA SER A 77 5.25 11.35 10.41
C SER A 77 4.25 11.50 9.27
N ALA A 78 3.54 12.64 9.26
CA ALA A 78 2.76 13.06 8.11
C ALA A 78 3.69 13.76 7.11
N LEU A 79 3.57 13.42 5.83
CA LEU A 79 4.27 14.13 4.77
C LEU A 79 3.43 15.33 4.33
N PRO A 80 4.07 16.45 3.95
CA PRO A 80 3.34 17.59 3.40
C PRO A 80 2.60 17.19 2.13
N GLN A 81 1.44 17.79 1.91
CA GLN A 81 0.71 17.63 0.66
C GLN A 81 1.51 18.27 -0.48
N PRO A 82 1.75 17.56 -1.59
CA PRO A 82 2.41 18.14 -2.75
C PRO A 82 1.52 19.23 -3.38
N ASP A 83 2.15 20.25 -3.94
CA ASP A 83 1.46 21.27 -4.72
C ASP A 83 1.21 20.78 -6.15
N PHE A 84 -0.05 20.83 -6.57
CA PHE A 84 -0.51 20.45 -7.92
C PHE A 84 -0.93 21.67 -8.76
N SER A 85 -0.69 22.90 -8.30
CA SER A 85 -1.13 24.15 -8.94
C SER A 85 -0.70 24.31 -10.39
N SER A 86 0.46 23.76 -10.78
CA SER A 86 0.99 23.81 -12.15
C SER A 86 0.20 22.99 -13.18
N GLY A 87 -0.70 22.10 -12.72
CA GLY A 87 -1.41 21.15 -13.57
C GLY A 87 -0.54 20.02 -14.16
N LYS A 88 0.76 20.00 -13.86
CA LYS A 88 1.70 18.97 -14.32
C LYS A 88 2.62 18.53 -13.19
N VAL A 89 2.68 17.23 -12.94
CA VAL A 89 3.57 16.65 -11.95
C VAL A 89 4.37 15.50 -12.52
N LYS A 90 5.63 15.41 -12.10
CA LYS A 90 6.48 14.26 -12.36
C LYS A 90 6.39 13.34 -11.15
N VAL A 91 5.95 12.11 -11.36
CA VAL A 91 5.80 11.11 -10.29
C VAL A 91 6.85 10.02 -10.41
N LYS A 92 7.27 9.48 -9.26
CA LYS A 92 8.10 8.27 -9.17
C LYS A 92 7.34 7.22 -8.39
N ALA A 93 7.19 6.04 -8.97
CA ALA A 93 6.59 4.90 -8.30
C ALA A 93 7.48 4.43 -7.14
N ILE A 94 6.91 4.32 -5.93
CA ILE A 94 7.57 3.77 -4.73
C ILE A 94 7.11 2.34 -4.42
N SER A 95 6.20 1.83 -5.24
CA SER A 95 5.74 0.44 -5.32
C SER A 95 5.46 0.15 -6.80
N PRO A 96 5.56 -1.11 -7.27
CA PRO A 96 5.22 -1.44 -8.65
C PRO A 96 3.79 -1.02 -9.03
N ILE A 97 3.62 -0.44 -10.22
CA ILE A 97 2.30 -0.15 -10.78
C ILE A 97 1.85 -1.39 -11.55
N ASN A 98 0.80 -2.05 -11.05
CA ASN A 98 0.25 -3.25 -11.68
C ASN A 98 -0.96 -2.87 -12.54
N ILE A 99 -0.93 -3.27 -13.81
CA ILE A 99 -2.03 -3.07 -14.76
C ILE A 99 -2.42 -4.46 -15.25
N TYR A 100 -3.68 -4.83 -15.00
CA TYR A 100 -4.25 -6.08 -15.49
C TYR A 100 -5.15 -5.78 -16.68
N SER A 101 -5.05 -6.59 -17.75
CA SER A 101 -5.99 -6.54 -18.87
C SER A 101 -6.85 -7.80 -18.86
N THR A 102 -8.15 -7.63 -19.13
CA THR A 102 -9.03 -8.78 -19.36
C THR A 102 -9.11 -8.99 -20.87
N LEU A 103 -8.42 -10.02 -21.38
CA LEU A 103 -8.55 -10.43 -22.77
C LEU A 103 -9.66 -11.49 -22.87
N LEU A 104 -10.49 -11.36 -23.90
CA LEU A 104 -11.45 -12.39 -24.29
C LEU A 104 -10.73 -13.41 -25.16
N THR A 105 -10.71 -14.67 -24.73
CA THR A 105 -10.25 -15.77 -25.59
C THR A 105 -11.22 -15.99 -26.75
N GLN A 106 -10.78 -16.62 -27.83
CA GLN A 106 -11.62 -16.96 -29.00
C GLN A 106 -12.89 -17.75 -28.62
N ASN A 107 -12.89 -18.44 -27.48
CA ASN A 107 -14.03 -19.19 -26.95
C ASN A 107 -14.88 -18.39 -25.93
N GLY A 108 -14.75 -17.06 -25.87
CA GLY A 108 -15.53 -16.19 -24.99
C GLY A 108 -15.15 -16.22 -23.50
N LYS A 109 -14.16 -17.03 -23.09
CA LYS A 109 -13.67 -17.05 -21.70
C LYS A 109 -12.76 -15.86 -21.41
N LYS A 110 -12.98 -15.20 -20.27
CA LYS A 110 -12.15 -14.10 -19.76
C LYS A 110 -10.82 -14.67 -19.22
N LYS A 111 -9.69 -14.16 -19.71
CA LYS A 111 -8.37 -14.36 -19.10
C LYS A 111 -7.88 -13.03 -18.55
N THR A 112 -7.54 -13.01 -17.26
CA THR A 112 -6.87 -11.89 -16.60
C THR A 112 -5.38 -12.22 -16.52
N TYR A 113 -4.55 -11.37 -17.11
CA TYR A 113 -3.08 -11.39 -17.01
C TYR A 113 -2.63 -10.25 -16.12
#